data_AF-A0A7C5KG41-F1
#
_entry.id   AF-A0A7C5KG41-F1
#
_cell.length_a   1.000
_cell.length_b   1.000
_cell.length_c   1.000
_cell.angle_alpha   90.00
_cell.angle_beta   90.00
_cell.angle_gamma   90.00
#
_symmetry.space_group_name_H-M   'P 1'
#
loop_
_entity.id
_entity.type
_entity.pdbx_description
1 polymer ?
#
loop_
_entity_poly.entity_id
_entity_poly.type
_entity_poly.pdbx_seq_one_letter_code
_entity_poly.pdbx_strand_id
1 'polypeptide(L)' 'PEPKWVISMGVCASSGGFYRAYHVMQGIDEIIPVDVYVPGCPPTPEGLFYAILKLREKVMKGEK' A
#
# COMPACT_ATOMS: atom_id res chain seq x y z
N PRO A 1 -8.87 18.86 -0.86
CA PRO A 1 -7.64 19.01 -1.66
C PRO A 1 -7.29 17.69 -2.36
N GLU A 2 -7.58 17.62 -3.66
CA GLU A 2 -7.24 16.51 -4.56
C GLU A 2 -6.09 16.93 -5.49
N PRO A 3 -5.22 16.00 -5.95
CA PRO A 3 -5.30 14.53 -5.86
C PRO A 3 -4.59 13.90 -4.64
N LYS A 4 -5.18 12.82 -4.09
CA LYS A 4 -4.58 11.98 -3.03
C LYS A 4 -4.29 10.58 -3.57
N TRP A 5 -3.17 10.04 -3.13
CA TRP A 5 -2.65 8.71 -3.48
C TRP A 5 -2.37 7.92 -2.22
N VAL A 6 -2.59 6.60 -2.27
CA VAL A 6 -2.43 5.72 -1.12
C VAL A 6 -1.46 4.58 -1.45
N ILE A 7 -0.43 4.43 -0.63
CA ILE A 7 0.49 3.29 -0.68
C ILE A 7 0.23 2.39 0.52
N SER A 8 -0.05 1.11 0.29
CA SER A 8 -0.10 0.10 1.35
C SER A 8 1.28 -0.52 1.53
N MET A 9 1.83 -0.42 2.74
CA MET A 9 3.18 -0.91 3.06
C MET A 9 3.11 -2.17 3.92
N GLY A 10 3.58 -3.28 3.34
CA GLY A 10 3.73 -4.56 4.02
C GLY A 10 2.44 -5.38 4.15
N VAL A 11 2.61 -6.60 4.64
CA VAL A 11 1.52 -7.57 4.77
C VAL A 11 0.50 -7.16 5.84
N CYS A 12 0.93 -6.46 6.90
CA CYS A 12 0.03 -5.99 7.94
C CYS A 12 -1.01 -5.00 7.39
N ALA A 13 -0.58 -4.04 6.56
CA ALA A 13 -1.50 -3.07 5.96
C ALA A 13 -2.32 -3.67 4.82
N SER A 14 -1.71 -4.55 4.02
CA SER A 14 -2.37 -5.11 2.83
C SER A 14 -3.41 -6.17 3.17
N SER A 15 -3.14 -7.04 4.15
CA SER A 15 -4.00 -8.20 4.43
C SER A 15 -4.19 -8.50 5.93
N GLY A 16 -3.85 -7.58 6.84
CA GLY A 16 -3.77 -7.84 8.28
C GLY A 16 -2.56 -8.70 8.71
N GLY A 17 -1.77 -9.19 7.74
CA GLY A 17 -0.57 -9.97 7.94
C GLY A 17 -0.83 -11.28 8.67
N PHE A 18 0.04 -11.61 9.62
CA PHE A 18 -0.08 -12.82 10.44
C PHE A 18 -1.09 -12.66 11.60
N TYR A 19 -1.60 -11.46 11.82
CA TYR A 19 -2.52 -11.16 12.91
C TYR A 19 -3.97 -11.32 12.46
N ARG A 20 -4.51 -12.53 12.64
CA ARG A 20 -5.95 -12.80 12.55
C ARG A 20 -6.60 -12.62 13.92
N ALA A 21 -6.59 -11.37 14.40
CA ALA A 21 -7.10 -11.02 15.72
C ALA A 21 -8.25 -10.01 15.62
N TYR A 22 -9.12 -9.99 16.63
CA TYR A 22 -10.30 -9.12 16.68
C TYR A 22 -9.99 -7.62 16.58
N HIS A 23 -8.75 -7.23 16.87
CA HIS A 23 -8.28 -5.85 16.86
C HIS A 23 -7.51 -5.49 15.57
N VAL A 24 -7.43 -6.40 14.59
CA VAL A 24 -6.70 -6.18 13.33
C VAL A 24 -7.61 -6.40 12.13
N MET A 25 -7.74 -5.35 11.31
CA MET A 25 -8.44 -5.42 10.04
C MET A 25 -7.65 -6.27 9.04
N GLN A 26 -8.36 -7.05 8.22
CA GLN A 26 -7.74 -7.99 7.28
C GLN A 26 -7.36 -7.33 5.95
N GLY A 27 -7.43 -6.00 5.84
CA GLY A 27 -6.95 -5.25 4.69
C GLY A 27 -7.37 -3.79 4.76
N ILE A 28 -6.48 -2.88 4.36
CA ILE A 28 -6.79 -1.45 4.31
C ILE A 28 -7.80 -1.10 3.19
N ASP A 29 -7.96 -2.00 2.22
CA ASP A 29 -8.86 -1.86 1.06
C ASP A 29 -10.33 -1.72 1.44
N GLU A 30 -10.70 -2.18 2.62
CA GLU A 30 -12.06 -2.04 3.15
C GLU A 30 -12.38 -0.60 3.58
N ILE A 31 -11.37 0.25 3.83
CA ILE A 31 -11.55 1.63 4.29
C ILE A 31 -11.26 2.63 3.18
N ILE A 32 -10.12 2.48 2.52
CA ILE A 32 -9.66 3.39 1.47
C ILE A 32 -9.09 2.61 0.29
N PRO A 33 -9.35 3.06 -0.95
CA PRO A 33 -8.76 2.43 -2.13
C PRO A 33 -7.25 2.67 -2.15
N VAL A 34 -6.48 1.60 -2.34
CA VAL A 34 -5.02 1.64 -2.45
C VAL A 34 -4.59 1.73 -3.90
N ASP A 35 -3.58 2.56 -4.19
CA ASP A 35 -3.02 2.71 -5.53
C ASP A 35 -1.86 1.76 -5.82
N VAL A 36 -1.01 1.55 -4.81
CA VAL A 36 0.20 0.73 -4.92
C VAL A 36 0.39 -0.08 -3.64
N TYR A 37 0.66 -1.37 -3.81
CA TYR A 37 1.01 -2.27 -2.71
C TYR A 37 2.50 -2.56 -2.69
N VAL A 38 3.09 -2.53 -1.50
CA VAL A 38 4.47 -2.93 -1.25
C VAL A 38 4.47 -4.22 -0.44
N PRO A 39 4.78 -5.38 -1.05
CA PRO A 39 4.85 -6.63 -0.30
C PRO A 39 6.05 -6.64 0.66
N GLY A 40 5.89 -7.22 1.84
CA GLY A 40 6.98 -7.46 2.79
C GLY A 40 6.57 -7.50 4.26
N CYS A 41 7.41 -8.09 5.10
CA CYS A 41 7.18 -8.22 6.55
C CYS A 41 8.50 -8.23 7.35
N PRO A 42 9.23 -7.10 7.47
CA PRO A 42 8.98 -5.79 6.86
C PRO A 42 9.44 -5.74 5.39
N PRO A 43 8.92 -4.80 4.56
CA PRO A 43 9.39 -4.64 3.19
C PRO A 43 10.84 -4.16 3.15
N THR A 44 11.57 -4.61 2.14
CA THR A 44 12.96 -4.16 1.92
C THR A 44 12.99 -2.69 1.51
N PRO A 45 14.06 -1.95 1.85
CA PRO A 45 14.21 -0.57 1.44
C PRO A 45 14.10 -0.39 -0.09
N GLU A 46 14.68 -1.31 -0.85
CA GLU A 46 14.61 -1.32 -2.32
C GLU A 46 13.18 -1.53 -2.82
N GLY A 47 12.42 -2.41 -2.17
CA GLY A 47 11.00 -2.64 -2.50
C GLY A 47 10.14 -1.40 -2.25
N LEU A 48 10.42 -0.66 -1.18
CA LEU A 48 9.75 0.62 -0.90
C LEU A 48 10.11 1.68 -1.96
N PHE A 49 11.40 1.82 -2.30
CA PHE A 49 11.83 2.74 -3.34
C PHE A 49 11.19 2.42 -4.69
N TYR A 50 11.13 1.15 -5.06
CA TYR A 50 10.46 0.70 -6.29
C TYR A 50 8.97 1.10 -6.31
N ALA A 51 8.26 0.93 -5.19
CA ALA A 51 6.86 1.31 -5.10
C ALA A 51 6.64 2.82 -5.22
N ILE A 52 7.53 3.64 -4.67
CA ILE A 52 7.48 5.10 -4.81
C ILE A 52 7.72 5.51 -6.27
N LEU A 53 8.68 4.89 -6.96
CA LEU A 53 8.93 5.13 -8.38
C LEU A 53 7.71 4.75 -9.22
N LYS A 54 7.12 3.59 -8.95
CA LYS A 54 5.89 3.13 -9.62
C LYS A 54 4.71 4.07 -9.38
N LEU A 55 4.57 4.59 -8.15
CA LEU A 55 3.55 5.60 -7.87
C LEU A 55 3.79 6.87 -8.68
N ARG A 56 5.04 7.35 -8.74
CA ARG A 56 5.40 8.53 -9.55
C ARG A 56 5.05 8.33 -11.02
N GLU A 57 5.33 7.16 -11.58
CA GLU A 57 4.95 6.83 -12.96
C GLU A 57 3.43 6.85 -13.16
N LYS A 58 2.66 6.28 -12.21
CA LYS A 58 1.20 6.29 -12.23
C LYS A 58 0.62 7.71 -12.18
N VAL A 59 1.21 8.58 -11.33
CA VAL A 59 0.87 10.01 -11.26
C VAL A 59 1.15 10.72 -12.59
N MET A 60 2.31 10.46 -13.21
CA MET A 60 2.68 11.09 -14.48
C MET A 60 1.80 10.67 -15.64
N LYS A 61 1.27 9.44 -15.63
CA LYS A 61 0.31 8.96 -16.62
C LYS A 61 -1.11 9.49 -16.41
N GLY A 62 -1.39 10.11 -15.26
CA GLY A 62 -2.72 10.57 -14.91
C GLY A 62 -3.72 9.44 -14.67
N GLU A 63 -3.24 8.21 -14.44
CA GLU A 63 -4.07 7.04 -14.23
C GLU A 63 -4.41 6.92 -12.75
N LYS A 64 -5.68 7.11 -12.39
CA LYS A 64 -6.21 6.74 -11.08
C LYS A 64 -7.16 5.56 -11.22
#